data_AF-A0AAW2V0M8-F1
#
_entry.id   AF-A0AAW2V0M8-F1
#
_cell.length_a   1.000
_cell.length_b   1.000
_cell.length_c   1.000
_cell.angle_alpha   90.00
_cell.angle_beta   90.00
_cell.angle_gamma   90.00
#
_symmetry.space_group_name_H-M   'P 1'
#
loop_
_entity.id
_entity.type
_entity.pdbx_description
1 polymer ?
#
loop_
_entity_poly.entity_id
_entity_poly.type
_entity_poly.pdbx_seq_one_letter_code
_entity_poly.pdbx_strand_id
1 'polypeptide(L)'
;MIGKWHHGNARDFMNYTAHKGYKIDSYELGNELCGSGVSARILPEQYGKDVITLKTVLRKLYPDPSSRPKILGPGGFYDEQWFNTFLEVSGPDVVDGLTHHIYNLGADEIAQTHKDVSTTVKLFGPWSGAWVGEAGGAYNSGGKDVSHAFVNGFWYLDQLGMTSTFNHKVFCRQALIGGNYALLNTTSFIPNPDYYGALLWHRLMGQQVLSTSHDGSPYLRAYSHCSKKTSGISVLLINMSNSTTFEVSVMDDLNLYPEEYSLTSGGYSTYVWQREEYHLTPKDGNIQSDVVLLNGTPLKLTESSDIPAMDPQVVDAASPITVRPIP
;
A
#
# COMPACT_ATOMS: atom_id res chain seq x y z
N MET A 1 2.79 -15.20 -32.98
CA MET A 1 3.49 -13.96 -32.59
C MET A 1 2.49 -12.84 -32.54
N ILE A 2 2.31 -12.20 -31.38
CA ILE A 2 1.58 -10.94 -31.30
C ILE A 2 2.46 -9.87 -31.94
N GLY A 3 1.90 -9.12 -32.88
CA GLY A 3 2.62 -8.13 -33.69
C GLY A 3 2.91 -6.84 -32.91
N LYS A 4 3.71 -5.96 -33.53
CA LYS A 4 4.07 -4.64 -33.01
C LYS A 4 2.85 -3.82 -32.60
N TRP A 5 2.93 -3.09 -31.50
CA TRP A 5 1.85 -2.23 -31.05
C TRP A 5 1.54 -1.09 -32.05
N HIS A 6 0.26 -0.97 -32.40
CA HIS A 6 -0.27 0.10 -33.24
C HIS A 6 -0.72 1.29 -32.38
N HIS A 7 0.19 2.24 -32.17
CA HIS A 7 0.03 3.40 -31.27
C HIS A 7 -0.93 4.51 -31.73
N GLY A 8 -1.57 4.40 -32.90
CA GLY A 8 -2.36 5.49 -33.50
C GLY A 8 -3.49 5.99 -32.59
N ASN A 9 -4.30 5.07 -32.06
CA ASN A 9 -5.41 5.42 -31.17
C ASN A 9 -4.92 6.04 -29.85
N ALA A 10 -3.89 5.45 -29.23
CA ALA A 10 -3.33 5.97 -27.99
C ALA A 10 -2.70 7.36 -28.18
N ARG A 11 -1.99 7.60 -29.30
CA ARG A 11 -1.47 8.92 -29.66
C ARG A 11 -2.59 9.95 -29.74
N ASP A 12 -3.69 9.63 -30.44
CA ASP A 12 -4.78 10.57 -30.63
C ASP A 12 -5.49 10.87 -29.29
N PHE A 13 -5.64 9.88 -28.41
CA PHE A 13 -6.14 10.06 -27.04
C PHE A 13 -5.21 10.93 -26.18
N MET A 14 -3.91 10.63 -26.14
CA MET A 14 -2.92 11.43 -25.40
C MET A 14 -2.81 12.86 -25.94
N ASN A 15 -2.97 13.04 -27.25
CA ASN A 15 -3.00 14.34 -27.88
C ASN A 15 -4.24 15.12 -27.42
N TYR A 16 -5.41 14.47 -27.39
CA TYR A 16 -6.64 15.07 -26.90
C TYR A 16 -6.52 15.51 -25.43
N THR A 17 -6.01 14.66 -24.54
CA THR A 17 -5.86 15.01 -23.11
C THR A 17 -4.88 16.17 -22.91
N ALA A 18 -3.77 16.19 -23.66
CA ALA A 18 -2.82 17.30 -23.68
C ALA A 18 -3.49 18.61 -24.13
N HIS A 19 -4.25 18.58 -25.23
CA HIS A 19 -4.96 19.75 -25.75
C HIS A 19 -6.04 20.28 -24.81
N LYS A 20 -6.66 19.40 -24.00
CA LYS A 20 -7.60 19.79 -22.95
C LYS A 20 -6.94 20.33 -21.69
N GLY A 21 -5.61 20.28 -21.60
CA GLY A 21 -4.87 20.70 -20.42
C GLY A 21 -5.07 19.76 -19.22
N TYR A 22 -5.46 18.51 -19.46
CA TYR A 22 -5.59 17.53 -18.37
C TYR A 22 -4.21 17.16 -17.83
N LYS A 23 -4.07 17.22 -16.50
CA LYS A 23 -2.85 16.83 -15.81
C LYS A 23 -2.83 15.32 -15.64
N ILE A 24 -2.16 14.64 -16.56
CA ILE A 24 -1.93 13.21 -16.48
C ILE A 24 -0.58 12.98 -15.79
N ASP A 25 -0.55 12.28 -14.66
CA ASP A 25 0.72 11.96 -13.99
C ASP A 25 1.50 10.89 -14.76
N SER A 26 0.81 9.86 -15.24
CA SER A 26 1.41 8.70 -15.88
C SER A 26 0.49 7.99 -16.88
N TYR A 27 1.10 7.17 -17.73
CA TYR A 27 0.41 6.23 -18.62
C TYR A 27 0.96 4.80 -18.42
N GLU A 28 0.08 3.83 -18.58
CA GLU A 28 0.40 2.40 -18.68
C GLU A 28 -0.02 1.85 -20.06
N LEU A 29 0.59 0.74 -20.47
CA LEU A 29 0.30 0.09 -21.74
C LEU A 29 -0.15 -1.36 -21.52
N GLY A 30 -1.46 -1.58 -21.59
CA GLY A 30 -2.05 -2.90 -21.39
C GLY A 30 -2.20 -3.29 -19.92
N ASN A 31 -2.83 -4.44 -19.69
CA ASN A 31 -3.11 -4.99 -18.36
C ASN A 31 -2.91 -6.50 -18.43
N GLU A 32 -2.10 -7.05 -17.53
CA GLU A 32 -1.83 -8.48 -17.36
C GLU A 32 -1.43 -9.18 -18.67
N LEU A 33 -0.55 -8.51 -19.43
CA LEU A 33 0.03 -9.02 -20.67
C LEU A 33 1.37 -9.73 -20.44
N CYS A 34 1.96 -9.60 -19.25
CA CYS A 34 3.24 -10.17 -18.85
C CYS A 34 3.11 -11.58 -18.26
N GLY A 35 4.25 -12.28 -18.10
CA GLY A 35 4.30 -13.61 -17.50
C GLY A 35 3.43 -14.62 -18.26
N SER A 36 2.51 -15.29 -17.54
CA SER A 36 1.52 -16.21 -18.12
C SER A 36 0.44 -15.50 -18.95
N GLY A 37 0.17 -14.23 -18.67
CA GLY A 37 -0.94 -13.46 -19.23
C GLY A 37 -2.31 -13.97 -18.74
N VAL A 38 -3.33 -13.10 -18.79
CA VAL A 38 -4.72 -13.50 -18.46
C VAL A 38 -5.56 -13.68 -19.71
N SER A 39 -5.73 -12.63 -20.52
CA SER A 39 -6.48 -12.69 -21.79
C SER A 39 -5.58 -12.76 -23.01
N ALA A 40 -4.38 -12.17 -22.92
CA ALA A 40 -3.36 -12.17 -23.96
C ALA A 40 -1.98 -12.14 -23.31
N ARG A 41 -0.96 -12.55 -24.05
CA ARG A 41 0.42 -12.60 -23.56
C ARG A 41 1.37 -12.00 -24.59
N ILE A 42 2.15 -11.00 -24.19
CA ILE A 42 3.21 -10.43 -25.02
C ILE A 42 4.56 -10.84 -24.44
N LEU A 43 5.49 -11.23 -25.33
CA LEU A 43 6.86 -11.52 -24.92
C LEU A 43 7.57 -10.24 -24.45
N PRO A 44 8.43 -10.31 -23.42
CA PRO A 44 9.02 -9.13 -22.81
C PRO A 44 9.83 -8.28 -23.81
N GLU A 45 10.44 -8.91 -24.83
CA GLU A 45 11.20 -8.21 -25.87
C GLU A 45 10.32 -7.38 -26.79
N GLN A 46 9.10 -7.86 -27.09
CA GLN A 46 8.16 -7.10 -27.90
C GLN A 46 7.51 -5.99 -27.06
N TYR A 47 7.11 -6.30 -25.82
CA TYR A 47 6.53 -5.32 -24.91
C TYR A 47 7.50 -4.17 -24.63
N GLY A 48 8.78 -4.46 -24.35
CA GLY A 48 9.81 -3.43 -24.17
C GLY A 48 9.95 -2.49 -25.36
N LYS A 49 9.92 -3.01 -26.60
CA LYS A 49 9.94 -2.20 -27.83
C LYS A 49 8.68 -1.33 -27.99
N ASP A 50 7.54 -1.85 -27.55
CA ASP A 50 6.28 -1.11 -27.60
C ASP A 50 6.27 0.03 -26.57
N VAL A 51 6.83 -0.18 -25.37
CA VAL A 51 7.00 0.88 -24.36
C VAL A 51 8.03 1.94 -24.78
N ILE A 52 9.12 1.57 -25.46
CA ILE A 52 10.03 2.54 -26.10
C ILE A 52 9.27 3.40 -27.14
N THR A 53 8.38 2.76 -27.91
CA THR A 53 7.52 3.47 -28.87
C THR A 53 6.59 4.45 -28.14
N LEU A 54 5.99 4.04 -27.01
CA LEU A 54 5.19 4.92 -26.16
C LEU A 54 6.01 6.12 -25.66
N LYS A 55 7.24 5.92 -25.16
CA LYS A 55 8.13 7.03 -24.74
C LYS A 55 8.40 8.00 -25.88
N THR A 56 8.58 7.49 -27.10
CA THR A 56 8.79 8.32 -28.29
C THR A 56 7.55 9.17 -28.62
N VAL A 57 6.35 8.59 -28.47
CA VAL A 57 5.08 9.34 -28.64
C VAL A 57 4.95 10.41 -27.57
N LEU A 58 5.18 10.10 -26.30
CA LEU A 58 5.11 11.06 -25.20
C LEU A 58 6.10 12.21 -25.36
N ARG A 59 7.35 11.95 -25.77
CA ARG A 59 8.35 13.00 -26.02
C ARG A 59 7.91 13.99 -27.11
N LYS A 60 7.14 13.53 -28.10
CA LYS A 60 6.60 14.40 -29.16
C LYS A 60 5.41 15.24 -28.69
N LEU A 61 4.51 14.64 -27.91
CA LEU A 61 3.31 15.33 -27.42
C LEU A 61 3.62 16.26 -26.24
N TYR A 62 4.62 15.92 -25.42
CA TYR A 62 5.05 16.65 -24.24
C TYR A 62 6.56 16.97 -24.37
N PRO A 63 6.93 18.03 -25.11
CA PRO A 63 8.33 18.37 -25.37
C PRO A 63 9.07 18.82 -24.11
N ASP A 64 8.38 19.49 -23.19
CA ASP A 64 8.92 19.88 -21.89
C ASP A 64 8.99 18.67 -20.94
N PRO A 65 10.19 18.26 -20.48
CA PRO A 65 10.34 17.17 -19.53
C PRO A 65 9.64 17.40 -18.19
N SER A 66 9.46 18.65 -17.75
CA SER A 66 8.90 18.96 -16.41
C SER A 66 7.40 18.67 -16.30
N SER A 67 6.70 18.69 -17.44
CA SER A 67 5.26 18.42 -17.55
C SER A 67 4.96 17.09 -18.24
N ARG A 68 6.00 16.32 -18.58
CA ARG A 68 5.83 15.05 -19.30
C ARG A 68 5.32 13.96 -18.36
N PRO A 69 4.22 13.27 -18.70
CA PRO A 69 3.73 12.14 -17.91
C PRO A 69 4.75 10.99 -17.88
N LYS A 70 4.79 10.29 -16.74
CA LYS A 70 5.59 9.09 -16.53
C LYS A 70 5.05 7.91 -17.34
N ILE A 71 5.87 6.89 -17.51
CA ILE A 71 5.45 5.58 -17.99
C ILE A 71 5.57 4.58 -16.85
N LEU A 72 4.49 3.85 -16.60
CA LEU A 72 4.45 2.74 -15.66
C LEU A 72 4.20 1.43 -16.44
N GLY A 73 4.58 0.30 -15.87
CA GLY A 73 4.34 -1.02 -16.46
C GLY A 73 5.17 -2.12 -15.79
N PRO A 74 4.92 -3.40 -16.11
CA PRO A 74 4.01 -3.87 -17.16
C PRO A 74 2.54 -4.04 -16.73
N GLY A 75 2.19 -3.79 -15.47
CA GLY A 75 0.82 -3.93 -14.97
C GLY A 75 0.33 -5.37 -15.00
N GLY A 76 1.03 -6.29 -14.31
CA GLY A 76 0.58 -7.67 -14.18
C GLY A 76 1.35 -8.47 -13.14
N PHE A 77 1.12 -9.78 -13.06
CA PHE A 77 1.77 -10.64 -12.07
C PHE A 77 3.27 -10.77 -12.33
N TYR A 78 4.04 -10.74 -11.24
CA TYR A 78 5.49 -10.81 -11.29
C TYR A 78 5.96 -12.16 -11.83
N ASP A 79 6.84 -12.10 -12.84
CA ASP A 79 7.60 -13.22 -13.38
C ASP A 79 9.03 -12.72 -13.56
N GLU A 80 9.98 -13.28 -12.81
CA GLU A 80 11.34 -12.74 -12.70
C GLU A 80 12.01 -12.62 -14.07
N GLN A 81 11.98 -13.69 -14.88
CA GLN A 81 12.63 -13.67 -16.19
C GLN A 81 11.99 -12.66 -17.12
N TRP A 82 10.65 -12.58 -17.14
CA TRP A 82 9.93 -11.64 -17.96
C TRP A 82 10.25 -10.19 -17.57
N PHE A 83 10.22 -9.88 -16.28
CA PHE A 83 10.47 -8.52 -15.77
C PHE A 83 11.92 -8.09 -15.99
N ASN A 84 12.89 -9.00 -15.80
CA ASN A 84 14.30 -8.73 -16.07
C ASN A 84 14.52 -8.41 -17.56
N THR A 85 14.03 -9.27 -18.46
CA THR A 85 14.16 -9.02 -19.92
C THR A 85 13.43 -7.76 -20.36
N PHE A 86 12.27 -7.44 -19.77
CA PHE A 86 11.54 -6.20 -20.07
C PHE A 86 12.37 -4.95 -19.73
N LEU A 87 13.01 -4.92 -18.55
CA LEU A 87 13.85 -3.80 -18.14
C LEU A 87 15.14 -3.70 -18.98
N GLU A 88 15.76 -4.83 -19.30
CA GLU A 88 16.93 -4.87 -20.19
C GLU A 88 16.62 -4.34 -21.59
N VAL A 89 15.46 -4.72 -22.15
CA VAL A 89 15.05 -4.31 -23.49
C VAL A 89 14.59 -2.85 -23.52
N SER A 90 13.82 -2.41 -22.52
CA SER A 90 13.32 -1.03 -22.46
C SER A 90 14.44 -0.03 -22.14
N GLY A 91 15.37 -0.41 -21.25
CA GLY A 91 16.52 0.39 -20.90
C GLY A 91 16.20 1.65 -20.06
N PRO A 92 17.24 2.44 -19.74
CA PRO A 92 17.10 3.63 -18.90
C PRO A 92 16.19 4.69 -19.52
N ASP A 93 15.58 5.50 -18.66
CA ASP A 93 14.72 6.63 -19.01
C ASP A 93 13.43 6.28 -19.77
N VAL A 94 13.07 4.99 -19.85
CA VAL A 94 11.84 4.53 -20.51
C VAL A 94 10.72 4.28 -19.51
N VAL A 95 10.95 3.45 -18.48
CA VAL A 95 9.95 3.06 -17.47
C VAL A 95 10.27 3.73 -16.14
N ASP A 96 9.39 4.62 -15.70
CA ASP A 96 9.56 5.42 -14.48
C ASP A 96 9.10 4.66 -13.23
N GLY A 97 8.18 3.70 -13.36
CA GLY A 97 7.74 2.81 -12.27
C GLY A 97 7.42 1.40 -12.76
N LEU A 98 8.04 0.41 -12.12
CA LEU A 98 7.84 -1.01 -12.39
C LEU A 98 6.62 -1.51 -11.59
N THR A 99 5.49 -1.69 -12.28
CA THR A 99 4.22 -2.08 -11.68
C THR A 99 3.98 -3.58 -11.73
N HIS A 100 3.58 -4.15 -10.59
CA HIS A 100 3.14 -5.55 -10.50
C HIS A 100 1.81 -5.67 -9.76
N HIS A 101 1.10 -6.77 -10.00
CA HIS A 101 -0.22 -7.07 -9.43
C HIS A 101 -0.13 -8.09 -8.30
N ILE A 102 -0.97 -7.96 -7.28
CA ILE A 102 -1.02 -8.87 -6.13
C ILE A 102 -2.47 -9.23 -5.76
N TYR A 103 -2.75 -10.54 -5.78
CA TYR A 103 -4.00 -11.13 -5.27
C TYR A 103 -3.69 -12.41 -4.50
N ASN A 104 -3.52 -12.30 -3.18
CA ASN A 104 -2.77 -13.29 -2.40
C ASN A 104 -3.35 -13.60 -1.01
N LEU A 105 -4.61 -13.27 -0.75
CA LEU A 105 -5.27 -13.65 0.50
C LEU A 105 -5.24 -15.18 0.65
N GLY A 106 -4.55 -15.65 1.70
CA GLY A 106 -4.32 -17.07 1.98
C GLY A 106 -3.02 -17.66 1.40
N ALA A 107 -2.12 -16.86 0.83
CA ALA A 107 -0.81 -17.31 0.35
C ALA A 107 0.30 -17.05 1.38
N ASP A 108 1.26 -17.98 1.47
CA ASP A 108 2.31 -17.94 2.50
C ASP A 108 3.57 -17.13 2.09
N GLU A 109 3.84 -16.93 0.80
CA GLU A 109 5.13 -16.39 0.30
C GLU A 109 5.09 -14.94 -0.21
N ILE A 110 4.18 -14.12 0.32
CA ILE A 110 3.91 -12.77 -0.18
C ILE A 110 5.13 -11.84 -0.10
N ALA A 111 5.85 -11.88 1.03
CA ALA A 111 7.01 -11.04 1.27
C ALA A 111 8.13 -11.31 0.24
N GLN A 112 8.22 -12.55 -0.25
CA GLN A 112 9.22 -12.96 -1.23
C GLN A 112 8.98 -12.26 -2.58
N THR A 113 7.73 -12.19 -3.07
CA THR A 113 7.42 -11.44 -4.30
C THR A 113 7.82 -9.97 -4.21
N HIS A 114 7.53 -9.30 -3.09
CA HIS A 114 7.91 -7.89 -2.90
C HIS A 114 9.43 -7.71 -2.89
N LYS A 115 10.15 -8.62 -2.21
CA LYS A 115 11.61 -8.64 -2.19
C LYS A 115 12.21 -8.87 -3.58
N ASP A 116 11.62 -9.76 -4.37
CA ASP A 116 12.11 -10.12 -5.71
C ASP A 116 11.91 -8.97 -6.69
N VAL A 117 10.72 -8.35 -6.72
CA VAL A 117 10.48 -7.14 -7.52
C VAL A 117 11.49 -6.04 -7.19
N SER A 118 11.78 -5.85 -5.91
CA SER A 118 12.73 -4.83 -5.44
C SER A 118 14.17 -5.16 -5.84
N THR A 119 14.50 -6.46 -5.85
CA THR A 119 15.80 -6.96 -6.33
C THR A 119 15.93 -6.75 -7.84
N THR A 120 14.87 -7.04 -8.62
CA THR A 120 14.84 -6.78 -10.06
C THR A 120 15.00 -5.29 -10.37
N VAL A 121 14.32 -4.39 -9.66
CA VAL A 121 14.53 -2.95 -9.81
C VAL A 121 15.99 -2.59 -9.52
N LYS A 122 16.57 -3.09 -8.42
CA LYS A 122 17.96 -2.80 -8.06
C LYS A 122 18.98 -3.26 -9.11
N LEU A 123 18.76 -4.42 -9.72
CA LEU A 123 19.71 -5.05 -10.64
C LEU A 123 19.52 -4.62 -12.11
N PHE A 124 18.28 -4.52 -12.56
CA PHE A 124 17.95 -4.36 -13.99
C PHE A 124 17.32 -3.00 -14.32
N GLY A 125 16.83 -2.25 -13.33
CA GLY A 125 16.17 -0.97 -13.56
C GLY A 125 16.35 0.05 -12.44
N PRO A 126 17.59 0.40 -12.01
CA PRO A 126 17.83 1.29 -10.88
C PRO A 126 17.32 2.74 -11.08
N TRP A 127 16.92 3.10 -12.29
CA TRP A 127 16.23 4.36 -12.62
C TRP A 127 14.72 4.33 -12.33
N SER A 128 14.16 3.15 -12.06
CA SER A 128 12.74 2.93 -11.80
C SER A 128 12.48 2.69 -10.30
N GLY A 129 11.22 2.62 -9.92
CA GLY A 129 10.80 2.22 -8.56
C GLY A 129 9.80 1.06 -8.61
N ALA A 130 9.80 0.20 -7.60
CA ALA A 130 8.81 -0.86 -7.47
C ALA A 130 7.45 -0.30 -7.04
N TRP A 131 6.38 -0.68 -7.74
CA TRP A 131 5.01 -0.20 -7.50
C TRP A 131 4.07 -1.41 -7.47
N VAL A 132 3.18 -1.47 -6.49
CA VAL A 132 2.00 -2.35 -6.60
C VAL A 132 0.97 -1.57 -7.42
N GLY A 133 0.82 -1.92 -8.70
CA GLY A 133 -0.04 -1.22 -9.66
C GLY A 133 -1.52 -1.60 -9.54
N GLU A 134 -1.79 -2.79 -9.01
CA GLU A 134 -3.13 -3.28 -8.72
C GLU A 134 -3.05 -4.33 -7.60
N ALA A 135 -3.89 -4.23 -6.58
CA ALA A 135 -3.96 -5.27 -5.55
C ALA A 135 -5.32 -5.41 -4.90
N GLY A 136 -5.70 -6.64 -4.62
CA GLY A 136 -6.88 -7.00 -3.83
C GLY A 136 -6.63 -8.29 -3.04
N GLY A 137 -7.43 -8.56 -2.01
CA GLY A 137 -7.24 -9.80 -1.24
C GLY A 137 -7.46 -11.03 -2.13
N ALA A 138 -8.60 -11.07 -2.81
CA ALA A 138 -8.95 -12.11 -3.76
C ALA A 138 -9.30 -11.52 -5.12
N TYR A 139 -8.92 -12.23 -6.18
CA TYR A 139 -9.27 -11.90 -7.57
C TYR A 139 -10.79 -12.10 -7.80
N ASN A 140 -11.27 -11.86 -9.04
CA ASN A 140 -12.68 -12.02 -9.42
C ASN A 140 -13.67 -11.24 -8.54
N SER A 141 -13.39 -9.95 -8.31
CA SER A 141 -14.21 -9.04 -7.49
C SER A 141 -14.18 -9.32 -5.99
N GLY A 142 -13.30 -10.19 -5.49
CA GLY A 142 -13.19 -10.47 -4.06
C GLY A 142 -14.31 -11.36 -3.51
N GLY A 143 -14.08 -11.90 -2.31
CA GLY A 143 -15.04 -12.77 -1.63
C GLY A 143 -16.24 -11.98 -1.11
N LYS A 144 -17.46 -12.42 -1.48
CA LYS A 144 -18.70 -11.71 -1.15
C LYS A 144 -18.90 -11.43 0.34
N ASP A 145 -18.44 -12.31 1.24
CA ASP A 145 -18.68 -12.22 2.69
C ASP A 145 -17.40 -11.84 3.47
N VAL A 146 -16.31 -11.51 2.76
CA VAL A 146 -14.98 -11.31 3.35
C VAL A 146 -14.36 -9.99 2.91
N SER A 147 -14.29 -9.72 1.59
CA SER A 147 -13.47 -8.63 1.06
C SER A 147 -13.99 -7.22 1.34
N HIS A 148 -15.26 -7.10 1.77
CA HIS A 148 -15.86 -5.83 2.20
C HIS A 148 -15.98 -5.71 3.72
N ALA A 149 -15.53 -6.70 4.49
CA ALA A 149 -15.72 -6.78 5.93
C ALA A 149 -14.43 -6.44 6.70
N PHE A 150 -14.56 -6.23 8.01
CA PHE A 150 -13.44 -5.87 8.90
C PHE A 150 -12.24 -6.82 8.78
N VAL A 151 -12.48 -8.13 8.63
CA VAL A 151 -11.42 -9.14 8.49
C VAL A 151 -10.46 -8.88 7.32
N ASN A 152 -10.91 -8.21 6.24
CA ASN A 152 -10.05 -7.90 5.10
C ASN A 152 -8.99 -6.82 5.44
N GLY A 153 -9.25 -6.01 6.47
CA GLY A 153 -8.35 -4.96 6.94
C GLY A 153 -7.02 -5.50 7.44
N PHE A 154 -7.01 -6.71 8.01
CA PHE A 154 -5.79 -7.40 8.42
C PHE A 154 -4.87 -7.62 7.23
N TRP A 155 -5.39 -8.17 6.13
CA TRP A 155 -4.63 -8.34 4.90
C TRP A 155 -4.21 -6.98 4.32
N TYR A 156 -5.12 -6.01 4.25
CA TYR A 156 -4.85 -4.77 3.55
C TYR A 156 -3.78 -3.91 4.25
N LEU A 157 -3.92 -3.68 5.56
CA LEU A 157 -2.95 -2.92 6.34
C LEU A 157 -1.59 -3.62 6.39
N ASP A 158 -1.60 -4.96 6.46
CA ASP A 158 -0.40 -5.76 6.38
C ASP A 158 0.32 -5.62 5.03
N GLN A 159 -0.41 -5.59 3.90
CA GLN A 159 0.18 -5.31 2.59
C GLN A 159 0.80 -3.91 2.50
N LEU A 160 0.14 -2.89 3.07
CA LEU A 160 0.71 -1.54 3.13
C LEU A 160 2.02 -1.50 3.92
N GLY A 161 2.04 -2.15 5.10
CA GLY A 161 3.23 -2.31 5.92
C GLY A 161 4.35 -3.05 5.19
N MET A 162 4.06 -4.25 4.69
CA MET A 162 5.04 -5.12 4.06
C MET A 162 5.65 -4.50 2.80
N THR A 163 4.85 -3.91 1.92
CA THR A 163 5.36 -3.26 0.69
C THR A 163 6.27 -2.09 1.00
N SER A 164 5.99 -1.33 2.06
CA SER A 164 6.86 -0.24 2.50
C SER A 164 8.26 -0.74 2.93
N THR A 165 8.33 -1.90 3.61
CA THR A 165 9.62 -2.48 4.05
C THR A 165 10.50 -2.96 2.90
N PHE A 166 9.89 -3.29 1.75
CA PHE A 166 10.59 -3.64 0.53
C PHE A 166 10.73 -2.45 -0.43
N ASN A 167 10.53 -1.21 0.04
CA ASN A 167 10.80 0.01 -0.72
C ASN A 167 9.90 0.17 -1.97
N HIS A 168 8.70 -0.43 -1.98
CA HIS A 168 7.68 -0.07 -2.95
C HIS A 168 7.24 1.37 -2.72
N LYS A 169 7.09 2.12 -3.81
CA LYS A 169 6.83 3.56 -3.77
C LYS A 169 5.36 3.90 -3.77
N VAL A 170 4.53 3.00 -4.32
CA VAL A 170 3.09 3.18 -4.50
C VAL A 170 2.38 1.85 -4.30
N PHE A 171 1.19 1.93 -3.71
CA PHE A 171 0.26 0.81 -3.57
C PHE A 171 -1.13 1.21 -4.09
N CYS A 172 -1.54 0.61 -5.20
CA CYS A 172 -2.85 0.83 -5.81
C CYS A 172 -3.83 -0.26 -5.38
N ARG A 173 -4.81 0.12 -4.53
CA ARG A 173 -5.87 -0.79 -4.09
C ARG A 173 -6.94 -0.93 -5.18
N GLN A 174 -7.13 -2.15 -5.65
CA GLN A 174 -8.32 -2.57 -6.38
C GLN A 174 -9.47 -2.79 -5.36
N ALA A 175 -10.52 -1.97 -5.34
CA ALA A 175 -10.75 -0.74 -6.08
C ALA A 175 -11.27 0.35 -5.14
N LEU A 176 -11.32 1.61 -5.60
CA LEU A 176 -12.06 2.64 -4.86
C LEU A 176 -13.56 2.30 -4.82
N ILE A 177 -14.15 1.97 -5.97
CA ILE A 177 -15.54 1.57 -6.17
C ILE A 177 -15.55 0.39 -7.17
N GLY A 178 -16.41 -0.61 -6.93
CA GLY A 178 -16.59 -1.76 -7.82
C GLY A 178 -16.02 -3.06 -7.24
N GLY A 179 -16.83 -4.13 -7.25
CA GLY A 179 -16.51 -5.42 -6.62
C GLY A 179 -16.69 -5.41 -5.10
N ASN A 180 -16.50 -6.57 -4.48
CA ASN A 180 -16.61 -6.76 -3.03
C ASN A 180 -15.37 -6.24 -2.29
N TYR A 181 -14.21 -6.13 -2.95
CA TYR A 181 -12.99 -5.57 -2.36
C TYR A 181 -12.97 -4.03 -2.35
N ALA A 182 -14.03 -3.36 -2.79
CA ALA A 182 -14.02 -1.93 -2.96
C ALA A 182 -13.89 -1.20 -1.61
N LEU A 183 -13.18 -0.07 -1.59
CA LEU A 183 -13.14 0.79 -0.40
C LEU A 183 -14.50 1.44 -0.13
N LEU A 184 -15.30 1.68 -1.17
CA LEU A 184 -16.67 2.18 -1.07
C LEU A 184 -17.65 1.12 -1.57
N ASN A 185 -18.77 0.97 -0.88
CA ASN A 185 -19.88 0.17 -1.36
C ASN A 185 -20.32 0.66 -2.75
N THR A 186 -20.46 -0.27 -3.70
CA THR A 186 -20.69 0.05 -5.12
C THR A 186 -22.01 0.79 -5.37
N THR A 187 -23.03 0.56 -4.52
CA THR A 187 -24.36 1.15 -4.72
C THR A 187 -24.58 2.36 -3.83
N SER A 188 -24.22 2.26 -2.54
CA SER A 188 -24.49 3.34 -1.58
C SER A 188 -23.36 4.37 -1.47
N PHE A 189 -22.17 4.07 -2.00
CA PHE A 189 -20.93 4.83 -1.80
C PHE A 189 -20.51 4.99 -0.33
N ILE A 190 -21.14 4.25 0.59
CA ILE A 190 -20.75 4.22 1.99
C ILE A 190 -19.39 3.51 2.10
N PRO A 191 -18.42 4.07 2.84
CA PRO A 191 -17.13 3.42 3.04
C PRO A 191 -17.24 2.06 3.74
N ASN A 192 -16.59 1.06 3.15
CA ASN A 192 -16.35 -0.24 3.79
C ASN A 192 -15.21 -0.12 4.83
N PRO A 193 -15.07 -1.07 5.78
CA PRO A 193 -14.05 -1.04 6.84
C PRO A 193 -12.62 -0.71 6.37
N ASP A 194 -12.17 -1.29 5.25
CA ASP A 194 -10.83 -1.04 4.69
C ASP A 194 -10.54 0.43 4.40
N TYR A 195 -11.56 1.22 4.06
CA TYR A 195 -11.41 2.65 3.82
C TYR A 195 -10.89 3.37 5.06
N TYR A 196 -11.42 3.05 6.24
CA TYR A 196 -11.05 3.71 7.48
C TYR A 196 -9.63 3.33 7.92
N GLY A 197 -9.22 2.07 7.71
CA GLY A 197 -7.84 1.64 7.89
C GLY A 197 -6.87 2.40 6.97
N ALA A 198 -7.17 2.46 5.67
CA ALA A 198 -6.37 3.23 4.71
C ALA A 198 -6.34 4.74 5.01
N LEU A 199 -7.44 5.30 5.52
CA LEU A 199 -7.52 6.70 5.89
C LEU A 199 -6.64 7.02 7.10
N LEU A 200 -6.61 6.16 8.12
CA LEU A 200 -5.68 6.30 9.25
C LEU A 200 -4.23 6.14 8.79
N TRP A 201 -3.92 5.12 7.98
CA TRP A 201 -2.61 4.97 7.36
C TRP A 201 -2.18 6.26 6.65
N HIS A 202 -3.06 6.79 5.78
CA HIS A 202 -2.81 8.03 5.06
C HIS A 202 -2.60 9.23 5.99
N ARG A 203 -3.30 9.31 7.13
CA ARG A 203 -3.21 10.44 8.07
C ARG A 203 -2.00 10.37 8.98
N LEU A 204 -1.51 9.16 9.30
CA LEU A 204 -0.54 8.93 10.37
C LEU A 204 0.83 8.48 9.88
N MET A 205 0.90 7.62 8.85
CA MET A 205 2.16 7.03 8.39
C MET A 205 2.86 7.98 7.40
N GLY A 206 4.08 8.40 7.74
CA GLY A 206 4.91 9.27 6.90
C GLY A 206 5.62 8.51 5.77
N GLN A 207 6.37 9.23 4.96
CA GLN A 207 7.10 8.66 3.81
C GLN A 207 8.41 7.96 4.20
N GLN A 208 8.96 8.26 5.37
CA GLN A 208 10.20 7.65 5.86
C GLN A 208 9.86 6.38 6.63
N VAL A 209 10.21 5.23 6.05
CA VAL A 209 10.04 3.90 6.65
C VAL A 209 11.20 3.65 7.61
N LEU A 210 10.91 3.12 8.80
CA LEU A 210 11.89 2.78 9.81
C LEU A 210 12.08 1.26 9.87
N SER A 211 13.26 0.82 10.32
CA SER A 211 13.48 -0.60 10.62
C SER A 211 12.67 -0.97 11.86
N THR A 212 12.00 -2.12 11.83
CA THR A 212 11.21 -2.63 12.96
C THR A 212 11.48 -4.11 13.13
N SER A 213 11.83 -4.50 14.34
CA SER A 213 12.04 -5.88 14.75
C SER A 213 11.41 -6.09 16.13
N HIS A 214 11.05 -7.33 16.42
CA HIS A 214 10.64 -7.76 17.75
C HIS A 214 10.95 -9.24 17.95
N ASP A 215 11.21 -9.63 19.19
CA ASP A 215 11.39 -11.04 19.58
C ASP A 215 10.08 -11.72 20.01
N GLY A 216 8.94 -11.03 19.78
CA GLY A 216 7.60 -11.52 20.09
C GLY A 216 7.07 -12.62 19.14
N SER A 217 5.81 -13.00 19.34
CA SER A 217 5.12 -14.01 18.54
C SER A 217 5.09 -13.65 17.04
N PRO A 218 5.21 -14.63 16.11
CA PRO A 218 5.04 -14.38 14.67
C PRO A 218 3.60 -13.97 14.28
N TYR A 219 2.64 -14.10 15.21
CA TYR A 219 1.28 -13.60 15.02
C TYR A 219 1.17 -12.08 15.27
N LEU A 220 2.15 -11.45 15.89
CA LEU A 220 2.22 -9.99 15.96
C LEU A 220 2.98 -9.50 14.73
N ARG A 221 2.40 -8.55 14.00
CA ARG A 221 3.09 -7.82 12.92
C ARG A 221 3.24 -6.37 13.31
N ALA A 222 4.42 -5.80 13.07
CA ALA A 222 4.74 -4.44 13.44
C ALA A 222 5.43 -3.71 12.28
N TYR A 223 4.98 -2.49 12.01
CA TYR A 223 5.55 -1.61 10.99
C TYR A 223 5.67 -0.20 11.56
N SER A 224 6.79 0.49 11.33
CA SER A 224 6.95 1.86 11.81
C SER A 224 7.51 2.81 10.76
N HIS A 225 7.02 4.03 10.82
CA HIS A 225 7.39 5.14 9.94
C HIS A 225 7.61 6.39 10.80
N CYS A 226 8.36 7.37 10.30
CA CYS A 226 8.24 8.72 10.85
C CYS A 226 6.77 9.17 10.76
N SER A 227 6.29 9.88 11.79
CA SER A 227 4.93 10.44 11.79
C SER A 227 4.75 11.43 10.63
N LYS A 228 3.57 11.39 10.00
CA LYS A 228 3.26 12.27 8.86
C LYS A 228 2.99 13.71 9.28
N LYS A 229 2.42 13.92 10.48
CA LYS A 229 1.91 15.22 10.93
C LYS A 229 2.76 15.89 12.00
N THR A 230 3.43 15.08 12.81
CA THR A 230 4.13 15.53 14.02
C THR A 230 5.54 15.01 14.02
N SER A 231 6.40 15.61 14.84
CA SER A 231 7.69 15.01 15.16
C SER A 231 7.44 13.76 16.01
N GLY A 232 7.84 12.58 15.52
CA GLY A 232 7.65 11.32 16.23
C GLY A 232 7.60 10.13 15.29
N ILE A 233 7.19 8.98 15.84
CA ILE A 233 7.08 7.70 15.14
C ILE A 233 5.61 7.27 15.14
N SER A 234 5.13 6.80 14.01
CA SER A 234 3.84 6.11 13.89
C SER A 234 4.11 4.62 13.77
N VAL A 235 3.40 3.82 14.58
CA VAL A 235 3.53 2.36 14.59
C VAL A 235 2.18 1.73 14.26
N LEU A 236 2.17 0.81 13.30
CA LEU A 236 1.06 -0.10 13.04
C LEU A 236 1.37 -1.44 13.69
N LEU A 237 0.47 -1.90 14.56
CA LEU A 237 0.50 -3.22 15.16
C LEU A 237 -0.72 -4.01 14.69
N ILE A 238 -0.50 -5.26 14.25
CA ILE A 238 -1.56 -6.16 13.82
C ILE A 238 -1.41 -7.47 14.60
N ASN A 239 -2.44 -7.84 15.35
CA ASN A 239 -2.49 -9.13 16.03
C ASN A 239 -3.26 -10.14 15.16
N MET A 240 -2.56 -11.16 14.67
CA MET A 240 -3.09 -12.27 13.86
C MET A 240 -3.44 -13.50 14.69
N SER A 241 -3.30 -13.45 16.03
CA SER A 241 -3.72 -14.50 16.95
C SER A 241 -5.22 -14.41 17.20
N ASN A 242 -5.88 -15.55 17.33
CA ASN A 242 -7.30 -15.65 17.70
C ASN A 242 -7.55 -15.89 19.20
N SER A 243 -6.49 -15.96 20.01
CA SER A 243 -6.59 -16.37 21.41
C SER A 243 -5.67 -15.60 22.35
N THR A 244 -4.62 -14.97 21.84
CA THR A 244 -3.63 -14.27 22.65
C THR A 244 -3.76 -12.76 22.51
N THR A 245 -3.88 -12.07 23.65
CA THR A 245 -3.66 -10.62 23.72
C THR A 245 -2.17 -10.35 23.86
N PHE A 246 -1.65 -9.42 23.07
CA PHE A 246 -0.26 -8.99 23.18
C PHE A 246 -0.17 -7.67 23.94
N GLU A 247 0.75 -7.59 24.89
CA GLU A 247 1.18 -6.34 25.52
C GLU A 247 2.52 -5.94 24.92
N VAL A 248 2.56 -4.81 24.22
CA VAL A 248 3.71 -4.39 23.43
C VAL A 248 4.32 -3.13 24.04
N SER A 249 5.56 -3.23 24.47
CA SER A 249 6.36 -2.06 24.86
C SER A 249 7.25 -1.65 23.69
N VAL A 250 7.27 -0.36 23.35
CA VAL A 250 8.12 0.19 22.30
C VAL A 250 9.38 0.76 22.93
N MET A 251 10.54 0.36 22.42
CA MET A 251 11.85 0.87 22.83
C MET A 251 12.56 1.47 21.62
N ASP A 252 13.28 2.57 21.82
CA ASP A 252 14.21 3.10 20.82
C ASP A 252 15.52 2.28 20.87
N ASP A 253 15.95 1.76 19.73
CA ASP A 253 17.18 0.95 19.59
C ASP A 253 18.45 1.81 19.80
N LEU A 254 18.34 3.14 19.72
CA LEU A 254 19.46 4.07 19.94
C LEU A 254 19.62 4.52 21.40
N ASN A 255 19.56 3.59 22.35
CA ASN A 255 20.08 3.84 23.71
C ASN A 255 21.63 3.73 23.77
N LEU A 256 22.34 4.44 22.88
CA LEU A 256 23.81 4.59 22.98
C LEU A 256 24.22 5.43 24.21
N TYR A 257 23.27 6.23 24.69
CA TYR A 257 23.28 6.81 26.02
C TYR A 257 21.88 6.54 26.57
N PRO A 258 21.69 5.55 27.45
CA PRO A 258 20.55 5.65 28.34
C PRO A 258 20.76 6.96 29.07
N GLU A 259 20.03 8.02 28.72
CA GLU A 259 19.63 8.94 29.77
C GLU A 259 19.06 8.00 30.82
N GLU A 260 19.69 7.98 32.00
CA GLU A 260 19.11 7.28 33.13
C GLU A 260 17.63 7.64 33.08
N TYR A 261 16.77 6.67 32.78
CA TYR A 261 15.37 6.72 33.17
C TYR A 261 15.45 6.71 34.68
N SER A 262 15.78 7.87 35.20
CA SER A 262 16.07 8.10 36.57
C SER A 262 14.68 7.99 37.16
N LEU A 263 14.40 6.81 37.69
CA LEU A 263 13.54 6.65 38.84
C LEU A 263 14.18 7.49 39.95
N THR A 264 14.09 8.82 39.80
CA THR A 264 14.43 9.76 40.85
C THR A 264 13.47 9.43 41.96
N SER A 265 14.00 8.68 42.92
CA SER A 265 13.47 8.56 44.25
C SER A 265 13.31 9.99 44.77
N GLY A 266 12.09 10.53 44.66
CA GLY A 266 11.69 11.84 45.15
C GLY A 266 12.10 13.03 44.29
N GLY A 267 11.24 13.44 43.34
CA GLY A 267 11.30 14.79 42.76
C GLY A 267 10.96 14.91 41.27
N TYR A 268 9.70 14.63 40.91
CA TYR A 268 8.97 15.07 39.71
C TYR A 268 9.77 15.75 38.57
N SER A 269 10.21 14.97 37.58
CA SER A 269 10.25 15.40 36.17
C SER A 269 9.01 14.83 35.45
N THR A 270 7.90 15.57 35.52
CA THR A 270 6.58 15.18 34.98
C THR A 270 6.43 15.41 33.47
N TYR A 271 7.40 14.99 32.66
CA TYR A 271 7.12 14.86 31.22
C TYR A 271 6.58 13.46 30.99
N VAL A 272 5.29 13.29 31.27
CA VAL A 272 4.53 12.13 30.80
C VAL A 272 4.40 12.31 29.30
N TRP A 273 5.28 11.65 28.54
CA TRP A 273 5.15 11.59 27.10
C TRP A 273 3.81 10.97 26.77
N GLN A 274 3.00 11.66 25.97
CA GLN A 274 1.70 11.18 25.57
C GLN A 274 1.81 10.44 24.25
N ARG A 275 1.12 9.31 24.15
CA ARG A 275 0.95 8.54 22.92
C ARG A 275 -0.51 8.60 22.48
N GLU A 276 -0.72 8.80 21.20
CA GLU A 276 -2.04 8.68 20.57
C GLU A 276 -2.27 7.24 20.09
N GLU A 277 -3.39 6.64 20.47
CA GLU A 277 -3.78 5.29 20.07
C GLU A 277 -5.08 5.28 19.28
N TYR A 278 -5.06 4.53 18.18
CA TYR A 278 -6.18 4.37 17.25
C TYR A 278 -6.49 2.87 17.10
N HIS A 279 -7.32 2.34 17.98
CA HIS A 279 -7.70 0.92 17.97
C HIS A 279 -8.90 0.68 17.07
N LEU A 280 -8.70 -0.06 15.97
CA LEU A 280 -9.77 -0.52 15.11
C LEU A 280 -10.29 -1.87 15.56
N THR A 281 -11.60 -1.99 15.79
CA THR A 281 -12.26 -3.25 16.17
C THR A 281 -13.54 -3.48 15.38
N PRO A 282 -13.96 -4.75 15.18
CA PRO A 282 -15.23 -5.04 14.53
C PRO A 282 -16.40 -4.81 15.49
N LYS A 283 -17.55 -4.42 14.94
CA LYS A 283 -18.78 -4.29 15.74
C LYS A 283 -19.19 -5.62 16.34
N ASP A 284 -19.49 -5.60 17.64
CA ASP A 284 -19.97 -6.74 18.41
C ASP A 284 -19.00 -7.95 18.39
N GLY A 285 -17.71 -7.71 18.08
CA GLY A 285 -16.72 -8.78 17.92
C GLY A 285 -16.86 -9.58 16.61
N ASN A 286 -17.74 -9.20 15.70
CA ASN A 286 -17.97 -9.94 14.46
C ASN A 286 -16.97 -9.53 13.38
N ILE A 287 -15.96 -10.37 13.10
CA ILE A 287 -14.94 -10.11 12.07
C ILE A 287 -15.51 -9.92 10.65
N GLN A 288 -16.72 -10.42 10.39
CA GLN A 288 -17.44 -10.23 9.12
C GLN A 288 -18.31 -8.95 9.11
N SER A 289 -18.23 -8.11 10.13
CA SER A 289 -18.97 -6.85 10.16
C SER A 289 -18.44 -5.85 9.13
N ASP A 290 -19.37 -5.13 8.51
CA ASP A 290 -19.14 -3.94 7.69
C ASP A 290 -19.00 -2.65 8.51
N VAL A 291 -19.18 -2.73 9.83
CA VAL A 291 -19.01 -1.61 10.76
C VAL A 291 -17.74 -1.79 11.57
N VAL A 292 -16.82 -0.84 11.39
CA VAL A 292 -15.61 -0.70 12.18
C VAL A 292 -15.81 0.32 13.29
N LEU A 293 -15.19 0.08 14.44
CA LEU A 293 -15.15 0.99 15.57
C LEU A 293 -13.74 1.53 15.70
N LEU A 294 -13.62 2.83 15.97
CA LEU A 294 -12.39 3.45 16.44
C LEU A 294 -12.52 3.66 17.94
N ASN A 295 -11.63 3.05 18.73
CA ASN A 295 -11.60 3.22 20.18
C ASN A 295 -12.97 2.94 20.85
N GLY A 296 -13.72 1.98 20.30
CA GLY A 296 -15.06 1.61 20.76
C GLY A 296 -16.22 2.46 20.22
N THR A 297 -15.96 3.44 19.34
CA THR A 297 -17.00 4.26 18.70
C THR A 297 -17.17 3.88 17.23
N PRO A 298 -18.39 3.53 16.76
CA PRO A 298 -18.63 3.19 15.36
C PRO A 298 -18.26 4.33 14.40
N LEU A 299 -17.47 4.02 13.37
CA LEU A 299 -17.19 4.95 12.28
C LEU A 299 -18.31 4.86 11.24
N LYS A 300 -19.22 5.82 11.31
CA LYS A 300 -20.32 6.00 10.36
C LYS A 300 -20.29 7.41 9.82
N LEU A 301 -20.69 7.57 8.57
CA LEU A 301 -20.87 8.90 7.99
C LEU A 301 -21.82 9.73 8.85
N THR A 302 -21.56 11.03 8.92
CA THR A 302 -22.47 11.98 9.56
C THR A 302 -23.78 12.07 8.77
N GLU A 303 -24.80 12.76 9.31
CA GLU A 303 -26.04 13.03 8.58
C GLU A 303 -25.80 13.80 7.26
N SER A 304 -24.69 14.54 7.17
CA SER A 304 -24.25 15.26 5.95
C SER A 304 -23.40 14.40 5.00
N SER A 305 -23.26 13.10 5.28
CA SER A 305 -22.42 12.15 4.55
C SER A 305 -20.91 12.42 4.63
N ASP A 306 -20.46 13.17 5.65
CA ASP A 306 -19.04 13.40 5.90
C ASP A 306 -18.40 12.24 6.66
N ILE A 307 -17.08 12.06 6.47
CA ILE A 307 -16.30 11.15 7.32
C ILE A 307 -16.33 11.69 8.77
N PRO A 308 -16.69 10.86 9.78
CA PRO A 308 -16.72 11.32 11.17
C PRO A 308 -15.31 11.70 11.67
N ALA A 309 -15.27 12.44 12.78
CA ALA A 309 -14.01 12.67 13.49
C ALA A 309 -13.40 11.31 13.88
N MET A 310 -12.08 11.20 13.74
CA MET A 310 -11.32 9.99 14.03
C MET A 310 -10.28 10.34 15.09
N ASP A 311 -10.75 10.59 16.31
CA ASP A 311 -9.92 11.07 17.40
C ASP A 311 -9.19 9.93 18.13
N PRO A 312 -7.93 10.13 18.54
CA PRO A 312 -7.18 9.14 19.28
C PRO A 312 -7.66 9.01 20.72
N GLN A 313 -7.30 7.90 21.35
CA GLN A 313 -7.13 7.86 22.80
C GLN A 313 -5.74 8.33 23.16
N VAL A 314 -5.63 9.26 24.11
CA VAL A 314 -4.34 9.75 24.60
C VAL A 314 -3.98 8.96 25.84
N VAL A 315 -2.84 8.27 25.81
CA VAL A 315 -2.35 7.41 26.89
C VAL A 315 -0.93 7.78 27.29
N ASP A 316 -0.50 7.30 28.45
CA ASP A 316 0.89 7.39 28.88
C ASP A 316 1.78 6.53 27.96
N ALA A 317 2.78 7.14 27.32
CA ALA A 317 3.67 6.45 26.40
C ALA A 317 4.52 5.35 27.07
N ALA A 318 4.72 5.40 28.39
CA ALA A 318 5.40 4.35 29.14
C ALA A 318 4.52 3.11 29.38
N SER A 319 3.20 3.24 29.23
CA SER A 319 2.29 2.09 29.38
C SER A 319 2.40 1.16 28.18
N PRO A 320 2.34 -0.18 28.39
CA PRO A 320 2.27 -1.15 27.30
C PRO A 320 1.06 -0.88 26.39
N ILE A 321 1.21 -1.22 25.10
CA ILE A 321 0.14 -1.18 24.11
C ILE A 321 -0.56 -2.53 24.11
N THR A 322 -1.83 -2.56 24.48
CA THR A 322 -2.65 -3.78 24.44
C THR A 322 -3.20 -4.00 23.02
N VAL A 323 -2.80 -5.09 22.36
CA VAL A 323 -3.31 -5.49 21.04
C VAL A 323 -4.12 -6.79 21.19
N ARG A 324 -5.45 -6.65 21.15
CA ARG A 324 -6.39 -7.77 21.34
C ARG A 324 -6.35 -8.77 20.18
N PRO A 325 -6.66 -10.05 20.43
CA PRO A 325 -6.74 -11.06 19.38
C PRO A 325 -7.86 -10.76 18.38
N ILE A 326 -7.77 -11.38 17.21
CA ILE A 326 -8.87 -11.49 16.26
C ILE A 326 -10.00 -12.27 16.94
N PRO A 327 -11.20 -11.68 17.09
CA PRO A 327 -12.32 -12.33 17.79
C PRO A 327 -12.93 -13.50 17.01
#